data_AF-A0A1G7YM96-F1
#
_entry.id   AF-A0A1G7YM96-F1
#
_cell.length_a   1.000
_cell.length_b   1.000
_cell.length_c   1.000
_cell.angle_alpha   90.00
_cell.angle_beta   90.00
_cell.angle_gamma   90.00
#
_symmetry.space_group_name_H-M   'P 1'
#
loop_
_entity.id
_entity.type
_entity.pdbx_description
1 polymer ?
#
loop_
_entity_poly.entity_id
_entity_poly.type
_entity_poly.pdbx_seq_one_letter_code
_entity_poly.pdbx_strand_id
1 'polypeptide(L)'
;MKLKNILVTGLLIIWAVGPVFAQKKYKNTKGTAVSDRQFWLQQMDKMVKPVLYNLANDSLRIAMPKITSVHVDNKEHRIKVQYVEVLGRVLSGIAPWLQLEGGSVEEVALRKQYREWAIKGLKNALDSNAKDFMNFDIGGQQLVDASYVALALVRAPWLWENLDKKNQALMMQSIVTTRRFKPVFSNWLLFSAMNEAFLARFGYNWDPMRVDYALQQMEQWYTGDGMYTDGTSFAFDYYNSYVIHPYLAALANIIGAKTNSYKEMFEKIKKRNERYAIIQERLVNADGTYPATGRSIIYRGAAFHHLADIAWRKALPKQLSPAQVRCALTAVIRKTLESPSTYKNGWLTIGLYGDQPDLGDFYNNQGSPYIASNIFLPLGLPASDPFWANPAEKWSAQKIWSGENFENDHSASLK
;
A
#
# COMPACT_ATOMS: atom_id res chain seq x y z
N MET A 1 -75.50 -43.02 -35.54
CA MET A 1 -76.09 -41.94 -34.72
C MET A 1 -75.21 -41.75 -33.49
N LYS A 2 -74.28 -40.78 -33.55
CA LYS A 2 -73.26 -40.54 -32.52
C LYS A 2 -73.64 -39.28 -31.74
N LEU A 3 -73.75 -39.41 -30.42
CA LEU A 3 -73.70 -38.33 -29.45
C LEU A 3 -72.63 -38.72 -28.43
N LYS A 4 -71.65 -37.84 -28.19
CA LYS A 4 -71.27 -37.37 -26.84
C LYS A 4 -69.97 -36.55 -26.86
N ASN A 5 -70.07 -35.46 -26.10
CA ASN A 5 -69.08 -34.83 -25.22
C ASN A 5 -67.97 -33.98 -25.85
N ILE A 6 -68.32 -32.70 -25.95
CA ILE A 6 -67.42 -31.54 -25.91
C ILE A 6 -66.95 -31.36 -24.45
N LEU A 7 -65.64 -31.35 -24.21
CA LEU A 7 -65.03 -30.81 -23.00
C LEU A 7 -64.19 -29.59 -23.43
N VAL A 8 -64.61 -28.40 -23.01
CA VAL A 8 -63.86 -27.15 -23.15
C VAL A 8 -63.14 -26.93 -21.83
N THR A 9 -61.81 -27.01 -21.84
CA THR A 9 -60.97 -26.58 -20.71
C THR A 9 -60.33 -25.25 -21.12
N GLY A 10 -60.82 -24.16 -20.55
CA GLY A 10 -60.25 -22.82 -20.72
C GLY A 10 -58.96 -22.67 -19.92
N LEU A 11 -57.87 -22.33 -20.60
CA LEU A 11 -56.60 -21.91 -19.98
C LEU A 11 -56.56 -20.38 -19.97
N LEU A 12 -56.78 -19.80 -18.79
CA LEU A 12 -56.56 -18.40 -18.46
C LEU A 12 -55.05 -18.15 -18.35
N ILE A 13 -54.47 -17.44 -19.32
CA ILE A 13 -53.11 -16.92 -19.21
C ILE A 13 -53.19 -15.57 -18.47
N ILE A 14 -52.83 -15.58 -17.19
CA ILE A 14 -52.67 -14.36 -16.38
C ILE A 14 -51.30 -13.75 -16.73
N TRP A 15 -51.30 -12.60 -17.41
CA TRP A 15 -50.11 -11.75 -17.53
C TRP A 15 -49.86 -11.04 -16.20
N ALA A 16 -48.88 -11.50 -15.44
CA ALA A 16 -48.37 -10.77 -14.28
C ALA A 16 -47.46 -9.63 -14.75
N VAL A 17 -48.00 -8.41 -14.82
CA VAL A 17 -47.23 -7.19 -15.04
C VAL A 17 -46.57 -6.81 -13.72
N GLY A 18 -45.29 -7.16 -13.54
CA GLY A 18 -44.49 -6.69 -12.41
C GLY A 18 -44.17 -5.19 -12.56
N PRO A 19 -44.11 -4.41 -11.46
CA PRO A 19 -43.75 -3.00 -11.54
C PRO A 19 -42.27 -2.89 -11.93
N VAL A 20 -42.02 -2.32 -13.12
CA VAL A 20 -40.69 -1.85 -13.52
C VAL A 20 -40.35 -0.66 -12.63
N PHE A 21 -39.46 -0.86 -11.65
CA PHE A 21 -38.84 0.25 -10.94
C PHE A 21 -37.94 1.01 -11.90
N ALA A 22 -38.49 2.04 -12.53
CA ALA A 22 -37.72 3.04 -13.26
C ALA A 22 -36.73 3.69 -12.30
N GLN A 23 -35.42 3.49 -12.52
CA GLN A 23 -34.38 4.22 -11.81
C GLN A 23 -34.59 5.73 -12.06
N LYS A 24 -34.91 6.46 -10.98
CA LYS A 24 -34.95 7.93 -10.99
C LYS A 24 -33.60 8.45 -11.48
N LYS A 25 -33.58 9.11 -12.65
CA LYS A 25 -32.45 9.94 -13.09
C LYS A 25 -32.17 10.97 -11.99
N TYR A 26 -31.07 10.80 -11.28
CA TYR A 26 -30.54 11.84 -10.40
C TYR A 26 -30.19 13.06 -11.25
N LYS A 27 -30.81 14.19 -10.92
CA LYS A 27 -30.44 15.51 -11.44
C LYS A 27 -28.99 15.78 -10.99
N ASN A 28 -28.08 15.84 -11.96
CA ASN A 28 -26.72 16.32 -11.76
C ASN A 28 -26.79 17.82 -11.41
N THR A 29 -26.81 18.14 -10.13
CA THR A 29 -26.39 19.46 -9.65
C THR A 29 -24.91 19.59 -9.97
N LYS A 30 -24.55 20.57 -10.80
CA LYS A 30 -23.16 20.95 -11.09
C LYS A 30 -22.50 21.51 -9.83
N GLY A 31 -22.17 20.64 -8.88
CA GLY A 31 -21.03 20.86 -8.00
C GLY A 31 -19.76 20.69 -8.83
N THR A 32 -18.76 21.53 -8.63
CA THR A 32 -17.42 21.34 -9.21
C THR A 32 -16.96 19.91 -8.90
N ALA A 33 -16.79 19.07 -9.93
CA ALA A 33 -16.35 17.70 -9.74
C ALA A 33 -15.00 17.68 -8.99
N VAL A 34 -14.93 16.93 -7.89
CA VAL A 34 -13.71 16.77 -7.09
C VAL A 34 -12.64 16.13 -7.97
N SER A 35 -11.46 16.76 -8.08
CA SER A 35 -10.34 16.19 -8.86
C SER A 35 -9.82 14.90 -8.22
N ASP A 36 -9.19 14.03 -9.01
CA ASP A 36 -8.58 12.79 -8.49
C ASP A 36 -7.58 13.10 -7.35
N ARG A 37 -6.73 14.12 -7.49
CA ARG A 37 -5.79 14.51 -6.43
C ARG A 37 -6.53 14.89 -5.14
N GLN A 38 -7.57 15.72 -5.24
CA GLN A 38 -8.36 16.13 -4.08
C GLN A 38 -9.09 14.93 -3.45
N PHE A 39 -9.61 14.01 -4.26
CA PHE A 39 -10.21 12.76 -3.78
C PHE A 39 -9.17 11.91 -3.03
N TRP A 40 -7.95 11.76 -3.55
CA TRP A 40 -6.87 11.01 -2.90
C TRP A 40 -6.45 11.66 -1.58
N LEU A 41 -6.31 12.99 -1.54
CA LEU A 41 -6.00 13.73 -0.30
C LEU A 41 -7.08 13.52 0.77
N GLN A 42 -8.36 13.52 0.39
CA GLN A 42 -9.47 13.25 1.31
C GLN A 42 -9.45 11.82 1.83
N GLN A 43 -9.17 10.83 0.98
CA GLN A 43 -9.08 9.43 1.42
C GLN A 43 -7.86 9.19 2.30
N MET A 44 -6.71 9.78 1.94
CA MET A 44 -5.50 9.74 2.76
C MET A 44 -5.76 10.38 4.13
N ASP A 45 -6.33 11.60 4.18
CA ASP A 45 -6.64 12.28 5.44
C ASP A 45 -7.56 11.43 6.32
N LYS A 46 -8.68 10.93 5.76
CA LYS A 46 -9.60 10.05 6.49
C LYS A 46 -8.89 8.81 7.05
N MET A 47 -7.99 8.20 6.28
CA MET A 47 -7.28 6.99 6.67
C MET A 47 -6.26 7.28 7.78
N VAL A 48 -5.35 8.22 7.57
CA VAL A 48 -4.14 8.34 8.41
C VAL A 48 -4.30 9.29 9.59
N LYS A 49 -5.28 10.21 9.56
CA LYS A 49 -5.50 11.21 10.61
C LYS A 49 -5.61 10.60 12.01
N PRO A 50 -6.41 9.54 12.27
CA PRO A 50 -6.55 8.99 13.62
C PRO A 50 -5.22 8.49 14.19
N VAL A 51 -4.31 8.01 13.34
CA VAL A 51 -3.00 7.52 13.79
C VAL A 51 -2.09 8.70 14.16
N LEU A 52 -1.85 9.61 13.22
CA LEU A 52 -0.87 10.70 13.42
C LEU A 52 -1.36 11.75 14.41
N TYR A 53 -2.66 12.07 14.42
CA TYR A 53 -3.23 12.99 15.40
C TYR A 53 -3.07 12.44 16.82
N ASN A 54 -3.46 11.17 17.08
CA ASN A 54 -3.37 10.62 18.43
C ASN A 54 -1.93 10.42 18.86
N LEU A 55 -1.04 9.97 17.96
CA LEU A 55 0.38 9.81 18.28
C LEU A 55 1.04 11.15 18.63
N ALA A 56 0.73 12.21 17.89
CA ALA A 56 1.20 13.56 18.22
C ALA A 56 0.65 14.09 19.55
N ASN A 57 -0.48 13.58 20.02
CA ASN A 57 -1.09 13.96 21.30
C ASN A 57 -0.80 12.98 22.44
N ASP A 58 0.12 12.03 22.23
CA ASP A 58 0.51 11.03 23.23
C ASP A 58 -0.70 10.21 23.74
N SER A 59 -1.61 9.88 22.82
CA SER A 59 -2.89 9.21 23.09
C SER A 59 -3.20 8.04 22.15
N LEU A 60 -2.27 7.62 21.28
CA LEU A 60 -2.49 6.53 20.33
C LEU A 60 -2.81 5.21 21.02
N ARG A 61 -2.08 4.85 22.08
CA ARG A 61 -2.34 3.61 22.84
C ARG A 61 -3.69 3.60 23.55
N ILE A 62 -4.28 4.78 23.79
CA ILE A 62 -5.61 4.95 24.37
C ILE A 62 -6.68 4.85 23.28
N ALA A 63 -6.48 5.55 22.17
CA ALA A 63 -7.50 5.72 21.13
C ALA A 63 -7.55 4.56 20.12
N MET A 64 -6.42 3.92 19.84
CA MET A 64 -6.31 2.86 18.84
C MET A 64 -6.96 1.57 19.36
N PRO A 65 -7.89 0.95 18.60
CA PRO A 65 -8.50 -0.31 18.97
C PRO A 65 -7.45 -1.43 19.13
N LYS A 66 -7.75 -2.40 19.99
CA LYS A 66 -6.91 -3.58 20.22
C LYS A 66 -7.52 -4.82 19.55
N ILE A 67 -7.80 -4.70 18.25
CA ILE A 67 -8.40 -5.75 17.42
C ILE A 67 -7.29 -6.62 16.80
N THR A 68 -7.55 -7.92 16.72
CA THR A 68 -6.70 -8.91 16.06
C THR A 68 -7.53 -9.73 15.08
N SER A 69 -6.87 -10.45 14.17
CA SER A 69 -7.55 -11.46 13.36
C SER A 69 -8.31 -12.46 14.25
N VAL A 70 -9.39 -13.02 13.72
CA VAL A 70 -10.09 -14.15 14.34
C VAL A 70 -9.23 -15.42 14.36
N HIS A 71 -8.22 -15.49 13.48
CA HIS A 71 -7.26 -16.59 13.38
C HIS A 71 -5.96 -16.32 14.16
N VAL A 72 -5.96 -15.36 15.09
CA VAL A 72 -4.74 -14.83 15.73
C VAL A 72 -3.91 -15.91 16.44
N ASP A 73 -2.60 -15.89 16.23
CA ASP A 73 -1.66 -16.82 16.87
C ASP A 73 -1.43 -16.51 18.37
N ASN A 74 -1.19 -15.23 18.69
CA ASN A 74 -0.96 -14.75 20.04
C ASN A 74 -1.51 -13.33 20.19
N LYS A 75 -2.74 -13.23 20.68
CA LYS A 75 -3.47 -11.95 20.80
C LYS A 75 -2.69 -10.90 21.60
N GLU A 76 -2.14 -11.27 22.75
CA GLU A 76 -1.41 -10.32 23.61
C GLU A 76 -0.15 -9.79 22.91
N HIS A 77 0.62 -10.67 22.28
CA HIS A 77 1.80 -10.28 21.53
C HIS A 77 1.44 -9.39 20.34
N ARG A 78 0.43 -9.76 19.55
CA ARG A 78 -0.02 -8.97 18.39
C ARG A 78 -0.51 -7.58 18.77
N ILE A 79 -1.17 -7.42 19.93
CA ILE A 79 -1.54 -6.10 20.47
C ILE A 79 -0.31 -5.31 20.94
N LYS A 80 0.71 -5.95 21.50
CA LYS A 80 1.94 -5.25 21.95
C LYS A 80 2.72 -4.65 20.79
N VAL A 81 2.79 -5.34 19.65
CA VAL A 81 3.63 -4.95 18.50
C VAL A 81 2.95 -3.98 17.52
N GLN A 82 1.62 -3.85 17.55
CA GLN A 82 0.84 -3.09 16.54
C GLN A 82 1.20 -1.60 16.39
N TYR A 83 1.89 -1.00 17.36
CA TYR A 83 2.14 0.43 17.39
C TYR A 83 3.30 0.86 16.48
N VAL A 84 4.42 0.12 16.48
CA VAL A 84 5.50 0.35 15.49
C VAL A 84 4.99 -0.02 14.10
N GLU A 85 4.19 -1.09 14.02
CA GLU A 85 3.56 -1.55 12.78
C GLU A 85 2.71 -0.45 12.13
N VAL A 86 1.78 0.17 12.87
CA VAL A 86 0.92 1.23 12.32
C VAL A 86 1.72 2.50 12.02
N LEU A 87 2.70 2.85 12.85
CA LEU A 87 3.57 4.00 12.65
C LEU A 87 4.33 3.89 11.33
N GLY A 88 5.05 2.78 11.14
CA GLY A 88 5.82 2.51 9.94
C GLY A 88 4.93 2.48 8.70
N ARG A 89 3.82 1.75 8.75
CA ARG A 89 2.89 1.63 7.61
C ARG A 89 2.36 2.98 7.17
N VAL A 90 1.80 3.77 8.10
CA VAL A 90 1.27 5.12 7.79
C VAL A 90 2.34 6.05 7.27
N LEU A 91 3.47 6.18 7.96
CA LEU A 91 4.53 7.10 7.52
C LEU A 91 5.09 6.69 6.16
N SER A 92 5.29 5.40 5.91
CA SER A 92 5.82 4.92 4.63
C SER A 92 4.93 5.25 3.44
N GLY A 93 3.60 5.25 3.64
CA GLY A 93 2.61 5.51 2.60
C GLY A 93 2.40 6.99 2.28
N ILE A 94 2.63 7.89 3.25
CA ILE A 94 2.48 9.34 3.05
C ILE A 94 3.80 10.10 2.94
N ALA A 95 4.95 9.44 3.19
CA ALA A 95 6.26 10.06 3.20
C ALA A 95 6.53 10.92 1.93
N PRO A 96 6.32 10.42 0.69
CA PRO A 96 6.52 11.24 -0.50
C PRO A 96 5.73 12.55 -0.50
N TRP A 97 4.49 12.53 0.00
CA TRP A 97 3.66 13.72 0.11
C TRP A 97 4.20 14.70 1.17
N LEU A 98 4.68 14.18 2.32
CA LEU A 98 5.35 14.98 3.35
C LEU A 98 6.65 15.62 2.85
N GLN A 99 7.32 15.07 1.85
CA GLN A 99 8.55 15.62 1.28
C GLN A 99 8.31 16.81 0.32
N LEU A 100 7.12 16.91 -0.28
CA LEU A 100 6.81 17.97 -1.24
C LEU A 100 6.74 19.35 -0.58
N GLU A 101 6.95 20.41 -1.38
CA GLU A 101 6.74 21.82 -0.97
C GLU A 101 5.60 22.51 -1.75
N GLY A 102 5.29 22.09 -2.98
CA GLY A 102 4.20 22.66 -3.79
C GLY A 102 2.80 22.18 -3.39
N GLY A 103 1.76 22.74 -4.02
CA GLY A 103 0.35 22.37 -3.81
C GLY A 103 -0.57 23.59 -3.78
N SER A 104 -1.89 23.37 -3.64
CA SER A 104 -2.82 24.47 -3.33
C SER A 104 -2.57 24.98 -1.90
N VAL A 105 -3.11 26.15 -1.56
CA VAL A 105 -2.99 26.72 -0.20
C VAL A 105 -3.54 25.75 0.85
N GLU A 106 -4.65 25.09 0.56
CA GLU A 106 -5.30 24.12 1.45
C GLU A 106 -4.45 22.86 1.62
N GLU A 107 -3.87 22.34 0.53
CA GLU A 107 -3.01 21.16 0.59
C GLU A 107 -1.70 21.46 1.35
N VAL A 108 -1.10 22.64 1.13
CA VAL A 108 0.09 23.08 1.85
C VAL A 108 -0.20 23.20 3.36
N ALA A 109 -1.35 23.77 3.73
CA ALA A 109 -1.78 23.89 5.13
C ALA A 109 -2.01 22.49 5.76
N LEU A 110 -2.69 21.59 5.05
CA LEU A 110 -2.90 20.21 5.48
C LEU A 110 -1.54 19.52 5.70
N ARG A 111 -0.62 19.62 4.74
CA ARG A 111 0.71 19.01 4.84
C ARG A 111 1.51 19.58 5.99
N LYS A 112 1.44 20.89 6.25
CA LYS A 112 2.09 21.51 7.41
C LYS A 112 1.58 20.89 8.72
N GLN A 113 0.26 20.72 8.86
CA GLN A 113 -0.32 20.07 10.03
C GLN A 113 0.18 18.63 10.20
N TYR A 114 0.24 17.86 9.12
CA TYR A 114 0.73 16.48 9.14
C TYR A 114 2.23 16.39 9.43
N ARG A 115 3.04 17.33 8.93
CA ARG A 115 4.45 17.47 9.26
C ARG A 115 4.66 17.70 10.75
N GLU A 116 3.87 18.59 11.35
CA GLU A 116 3.88 18.83 12.81
C GLU A 116 3.50 17.57 13.58
N TRP A 117 2.42 16.88 13.18
CA TRP A 117 2.02 15.63 13.81
C TRP A 117 3.06 14.51 13.66
N ALA A 118 3.67 14.38 12.48
CA ALA A 118 4.70 13.36 12.24
C ALA A 118 5.93 13.58 13.11
N ILE A 119 6.45 14.82 13.18
CA ILE A 119 7.61 15.13 14.02
C ILE A 119 7.29 14.95 15.51
N LYS A 120 6.16 15.51 15.99
CA LYS A 120 5.77 15.36 17.41
C LYS A 120 5.49 13.89 17.75
N GLY A 121 4.83 13.16 16.86
CA GLY A 121 4.52 11.75 17.03
C GLY A 121 5.76 10.86 17.06
N LEU A 122 6.75 11.11 16.20
CA LEU A 122 8.05 10.42 16.24
C LEU A 122 8.77 10.67 17.57
N LYS A 123 8.73 11.90 18.11
CA LYS A 123 9.31 12.20 19.42
C LYS A 123 8.61 11.42 20.54
N ASN A 124 7.29 11.38 20.56
CA ASN A 124 6.54 10.60 21.55
C ASN A 124 6.83 9.09 21.42
N ALA A 125 6.96 8.57 20.19
CA ALA A 125 7.29 7.16 19.96
C ALA A 125 8.69 6.78 20.45
N LEU A 126 9.61 7.74 20.57
CA LEU A 126 11.00 7.53 20.98
C LEU A 126 11.31 7.93 22.43
N ASP A 127 10.42 8.70 23.09
CA ASP A 127 10.62 9.14 24.47
C ASP A 127 10.08 8.11 25.47
N SER A 128 10.97 7.50 26.26
CA SER A 128 10.60 6.50 27.27
C SER A 128 9.67 7.00 28.37
N ASN A 129 9.48 8.33 28.50
CA ASN A 129 8.54 8.92 29.45
C ASN A 129 7.16 9.20 28.84
N ALA A 130 7.02 9.12 27.51
CA ALA A 130 5.77 9.33 26.80
C ALA A 130 4.85 8.10 26.93
N LYS A 131 3.54 8.32 26.94
CA LYS A 131 2.56 7.23 26.98
C LYS A 131 2.67 6.36 25.75
N ASP A 132 2.92 6.96 24.58
CA ASP A 132 3.01 6.28 23.29
C ASP A 132 4.42 5.76 22.94
N PHE A 133 5.36 5.73 23.90
CA PHE A 133 6.69 5.16 23.70
C PHE A 133 6.63 3.78 23.03
N MET A 134 7.48 3.51 22.05
CA MET A 134 7.47 2.27 21.27
C MET A 134 8.79 1.51 21.38
N ASN A 135 8.69 0.23 21.76
CA ASN A 135 9.84 -0.67 21.81
C ASN A 135 10.06 -1.36 20.46
N PHE A 136 11.32 -1.40 20.03
CA PHE A 136 11.78 -2.04 18.79
C PHE A 136 12.39 -3.42 19.04
N ASP A 137 12.19 -3.98 20.24
CA ASP A 137 12.83 -5.21 20.70
C ASP A 137 11.88 -6.23 21.37
N ILE A 138 10.57 -6.10 21.15
CA ILE A 138 9.57 -7.01 21.72
C ILE A 138 9.63 -8.41 21.07
N GLY A 139 9.88 -8.51 19.77
CA GLY A 139 9.93 -9.77 19.03
C GLY A 139 10.33 -9.59 17.57
N GLY A 140 10.29 -10.69 16.80
CA GLY A 140 10.73 -10.68 15.40
C GLY A 140 9.95 -9.72 14.50
N GLN A 141 8.69 -9.41 14.83
CA GLN A 141 7.85 -8.47 14.08
C GLN A 141 8.46 -7.06 14.02
N GLN A 142 9.18 -6.63 15.07
CA GLN A 142 9.81 -5.31 15.09
C GLN A 142 10.88 -5.13 14.01
N LEU A 143 11.51 -6.21 13.52
CA LEU A 143 12.40 -6.13 12.35
C LEU A 143 11.64 -5.66 11.11
N VAL A 144 10.42 -6.18 10.91
CA VAL A 144 9.53 -5.81 9.81
C VAL A 144 9.06 -4.37 9.99
N ASP A 145 8.53 -4.04 11.15
CA ASP A 145 7.91 -2.74 11.38
C ASP A 145 8.93 -1.60 11.33
N ALA A 146 10.14 -1.82 11.87
CA ALA A 146 11.26 -0.87 11.76
C ALA A 146 11.62 -0.59 10.29
N SER A 147 11.52 -1.58 9.42
CA SER A 147 11.84 -1.39 8.00
C SER A 147 10.87 -0.48 7.26
N TYR A 148 9.60 -0.43 7.67
CA TYR A 148 8.65 0.55 7.15
C TYR A 148 8.92 1.95 7.69
N VAL A 149 9.37 2.09 8.94
CA VAL A 149 9.84 3.37 9.49
C VAL A 149 11.08 3.85 8.73
N ALA A 150 12.07 2.97 8.53
CA ALA A 150 13.25 3.21 7.72
C ALA A 150 12.87 3.63 6.29
N LEU A 151 11.95 2.89 5.65
CA LEU A 151 11.45 3.18 4.31
C LEU A 151 10.80 4.57 4.23
N ALA A 152 10.02 4.97 5.25
CA ALA A 152 9.44 6.31 5.32
C ALA A 152 10.51 7.41 5.36
N LEU A 153 11.53 7.24 6.21
CA LEU A 153 12.62 8.22 6.38
C LEU A 153 13.49 8.34 5.12
N VAL A 154 13.74 7.25 4.41
CA VAL A 154 14.50 7.31 3.14
C VAL A 154 13.67 7.89 1.98
N ARG A 155 12.34 7.68 1.99
CA ARG A 155 11.40 8.29 1.02
C ARG A 155 11.23 9.79 1.25
N ALA A 156 11.25 10.23 2.50
CA ALA A 156 11.13 11.63 2.89
C ALA A 156 12.26 12.06 3.84
N PRO A 157 13.45 12.37 3.31
CA PRO A 157 14.57 12.90 4.10
C PRO A 157 14.19 14.10 4.97
N TRP A 158 13.20 14.90 4.56
CA TRP A 158 12.64 15.99 5.36
C TRP A 158 12.28 15.54 6.78
N LEU A 159 11.70 14.35 6.96
CA LEU A 159 11.36 13.81 8.29
C LEU A 159 12.60 13.62 9.15
N TRP A 160 13.66 13.06 8.55
CA TRP A 160 14.93 12.85 9.25
C TRP A 160 15.59 14.18 9.60
N GLU A 161 15.69 15.09 8.62
CA GLU A 161 16.35 16.39 8.74
C GLU A 161 15.67 17.32 9.77
N ASN A 162 14.36 17.17 9.98
CA ASN A 162 13.58 17.95 10.96
C ASN A 162 13.42 17.25 12.31
N LEU A 163 13.98 16.05 12.47
CA LEU A 163 14.09 15.38 13.76
C LEU A 163 15.35 15.90 14.49
N ASP A 164 15.22 16.30 15.75
CA ASP A 164 16.38 16.79 16.51
C ASP A 164 17.43 15.68 16.74
N LYS A 165 18.67 16.07 17.04
CA LYS A 165 19.80 15.13 17.15
C LYS A 165 19.59 14.03 18.19
N LYS A 166 18.90 14.33 19.29
CA LYS A 166 18.54 13.32 20.31
C LYS A 166 17.65 12.25 19.68
N ASN A 167 16.58 12.67 19.01
CA ASN A 167 15.62 11.74 18.41
C ASN A 167 16.18 11.02 17.17
N GLN A 168 17.06 11.64 16.39
CA GLN A 168 17.83 10.94 15.34
C GLN A 168 18.66 9.80 15.95
N ALA A 169 19.39 10.06 17.04
CA ALA A 169 20.20 9.03 17.70
C ALA A 169 19.33 7.89 18.26
N LEU A 170 18.20 8.21 18.90
CA LEU A 170 17.26 7.21 19.42
C LEU A 170 16.67 6.36 18.28
N MET A 171 16.20 6.98 17.19
CA MET A 171 15.66 6.24 16.05
C MET A 171 16.71 5.30 15.43
N MET A 172 17.94 5.77 15.25
CA MET A 172 19.04 4.94 14.76
C MET A 172 19.29 3.75 15.68
N GLN A 173 19.34 3.97 17.01
CA GLN A 173 19.53 2.90 18.00
C GLN A 173 18.36 1.90 18.00
N SER A 174 17.13 2.38 17.87
CA SER A 174 15.93 1.54 17.75
C SER A 174 16.00 0.62 16.52
N ILE A 175 16.41 1.14 15.36
CA ILE A 175 16.59 0.35 14.14
C ILE A 175 17.76 -0.64 14.30
N VAL A 176 18.89 -0.22 14.85
CA VAL A 176 20.04 -1.13 15.09
C VAL A 176 19.66 -2.28 16.03
N THR A 177 18.83 -2.03 17.04
CA THR A 177 18.36 -3.06 17.98
C THR A 177 17.71 -4.24 17.26
N THR A 178 17.04 -4.03 16.12
CA THR A 178 16.37 -5.12 15.39
C THR A 178 17.34 -6.13 14.80
N ARG A 179 18.65 -5.84 14.70
CA ARG A 179 19.69 -6.79 14.24
C ARG A 179 19.73 -8.08 15.07
N ARG A 180 19.22 -8.04 16.30
CA ARG A 180 19.10 -9.20 17.20
C ARG A 180 18.10 -10.25 16.72
N PHE A 181 17.16 -9.87 15.85
CA PHE A 181 16.15 -10.78 15.33
C PHE A 181 16.63 -11.45 14.06
N LYS A 182 16.49 -12.76 14.01
CA LYS A 182 16.71 -13.54 12.79
C LYS A 182 15.52 -13.32 11.86
N PRO A 183 15.70 -12.83 10.63
CA PRO A 183 14.62 -12.74 9.66
C PRO A 183 14.11 -14.14 9.31
N VAL A 184 12.79 -14.26 9.08
CA VAL A 184 12.23 -15.43 8.41
C VAL A 184 12.85 -15.54 7.01
N PHE A 185 13.06 -16.76 6.52
CA PHE A 185 13.67 -16.98 5.21
C PHE A 185 12.66 -16.74 4.06
N SER A 186 12.34 -15.47 3.86
CA SER A 186 11.35 -14.95 2.91
C SER A 186 11.68 -13.47 2.59
N ASN A 187 10.70 -12.68 2.13
CA ASN A 187 10.81 -11.23 2.00
C ASN A 187 11.30 -10.50 3.27
N TRP A 188 11.30 -11.16 4.43
CA TRP A 188 11.90 -10.60 5.65
C TRP A 188 13.38 -10.26 5.53
N LEU A 189 14.10 -10.89 4.60
CA LEU A 189 15.47 -10.49 4.26
C LEU A 189 15.53 -9.05 3.74
N LEU A 190 14.53 -8.61 2.96
CA LEU A 190 14.45 -7.23 2.46
C LEU A 190 14.16 -6.22 3.56
N PHE A 191 13.41 -6.59 4.60
CA PHE A 191 13.21 -5.72 5.77
C PHE A 191 14.53 -5.48 6.50
N SER A 192 15.33 -6.54 6.69
CA SER A 192 16.68 -6.41 7.25
C SER A 192 17.56 -5.54 6.36
N ALA A 193 17.54 -5.74 5.04
CA ALA A 193 18.34 -4.93 4.12
C ALA A 193 17.91 -3.45 4.10
N MET A 194 16.61 -3.15 4.19
CA MET A 194 16.11 -1.78 4.21
C MET A 194 16.52 -1.01 5.48
N ASN A 195 16.51 -1.68 6.63
CA ASN A 195 17.04 -1.12 7.88
C ASN A 195 18.52 -0.72 7.71
N GLU A 196 19.33 -1.58 7.10
CA GLU A 196 20.74 -1.28 6.82
C GLU A 196 20.91 -0.18 5.75
N ALA A 197 20.06 -0.15 4.72
CA ALA A 197 20.08 0.89 3.71
C ALA A 197 19.73 2.27 4.28
N PHE A 198 18.81 2.34 5.26
CA PHE A 198 18.56 3.56 6.02
C PHE A 198 19.82 4.03 6.74
N LEU A 199 20.53 3.13 7.45
CA LEU A 199 21.79 3.46 8.13
C LEU A 199 22.83 3.97 7.12
N ALA A 200 22.97 3.28 5.99
CA ALA A 200 23.88 3.66 4.92
C ALA A 200 23.56 5.05 4.34
N ARG A 201 22.27 5.33 4.10
CA ARG A 201 21.79 6.61 3.54
C ARG A 201 22.18 7.78 4.43
N PHE A 202 21.98 7.65 5.74
CA PHE A 202 22.21 8.73 6.70
C PHE A 202 23.61 8.70 7.35
N GLY A 203 24.53 7.91 6.80
CA GLY A 203 25.96 7.95 7.16
C GLY A 203 26.32 7.20 8.44
N TYR A 204 25.47 6.30 8.90
CA TYR A 204 25.75 5.41 10.03
C TYR A 204 26.43 4.11 9.59
N ASN A 205 27.04 3.41 10.54
CA ASN A 205 27.60 2.08 10.32
C ASN A 205 26.49 1.08 9.98
N TRP A 206 26.49 0.62 8.74
CA TRP A 206 25.59 -0.39 8.22
C TRP A 206 26.34 -1.69 7.94
N ASP A 207 25.61 -2.79 7.82
CA ASP A 207 26.13 -4.13 7.58
C ASP A 207 25.89 -4.54 6.10
N PRO A 208 26.92 -4.47 5.23
CA PRO A 208 26.78 -4.86 3.84
C PRO A 208 26.41 -6.33 3.63
N MET A 209 26.77 -7.22 4.55
CA MET A 209 26.46 -8.64 4.43
C MET A 209 24.95 -8.89 4.46
N ARG A 210 24.20 -8.15 5.30
CA ARG A 210 22.74 -8.27 5.37
C ARG A 210 22.05 -7.81 4.09
N VAL A 211 22.58 -6.76 3.46
CA VAL A 211 22.11 -6.26 2.18
C VAL A 211 22.45 -7.24 1.06
N ASP A 212 23.71 -7.68 1.00
CA ASP A 212 24.19 -8.65 0.01
C ASP A 212 23.34 -9.93 0.06
N TYR A 213 23.20 -10.52 1.25
CA TYR A 213 22.44 -11.75 1.43
C TYR A 213 20.99 -11.61 0.95
N ALA A 214 20.31 -10.52 1.28
CA ALA A 214 18.95 -10.30 0.81
C ALA A 214 18.87 -10.18 -0.72
N LEU A 215 19.80 -9.44 -1.34
CA LEU A 215 19.86 -9.24 -2.78
C LEU A 215 20.16 -10.55 -3.53
N GLN A 216 21.15 -11.32 -3.07
CA GLN A 216 21.49 -12.62 -3.66
C GLN A 216 20.33 -13.62 -3.52
N GLN A 217 19.64 -13.64 -2.38
CA GLN A 217 18.47 -14.51 -2.23
C GLN A 217 17.30 -14.09 -3.12
N MET A 218 17.04 -12.79 -3.30
CA MET A 218 16.03 -12.34 -4.27
C MET A 218 16.39 -12.75 -5.70
N GLU A 219 17.67 -12.71 -6.07
CA GLU A 219 18.13 -13.18 -7.37
C GLU A 219 17.84 -14.67 -7.57
N GLN A 220 18.08 -15.51 -6.54
CA GLN A 220 17.76 -16.94 -6.57
C GLN A 220 16.25 -17.22 -6.58
N TRP A 221 15.47 -16.38 -5.91
CA TRP A 221 14.01 -16.49 -5.81
C TRP A 221 13.27 -15.88 -6.98
N TYR A 222 13.97 -15.42 -8.01
CA TYR A 222 13.34 -14.91 -9.21
C TYR A 222 12.75 -16.04 -10.06
N THR A 223 11.42 -16.09 -10.16
CA THR A 223 10.70 -17.14 -10.89
C THR A 223 10.74 -16.90 -12.41
N GLY A 224 10.56 -15.64 -12.82
CA GLY A 224 10.32 -15.26 -14.21
C GLY A 224 9.20 -14.22 -14.32
N ASP A 225 9.12 -13.57 -15.49
CA ASP A 225 8.08 -12.59 -15.84
C ASP A 225 7.83 -11.47 -14.79
N GLY A 226 8.89 -11.05 -14.07
CA GLY A 226 8.78 -10.04 -13.02
C GLY A 226 8.32 -10.56 -11.65
N MET A 227 8.15 -11.87 -11.47
CA MET A 227 7.71 -12.47 -10.21
C MET A 227 8.84 -13.11 -9.40
N TYR A 228 8.75 -12.99 -8.08
CA TYR A 228 9.61 -13.65 -7.10
C TYR A 228 8.79 -14.61 -6.23
N THR A 229 9.42 -15.67 -5.71
CA THR A 229 8.77 -16.72 -4.92
C THR A 229 8.41 -16.33 -3.50
N ASP A 230 9.05 -15.31 -2.92
CA ASP A 230 8.90 -14.95 -1.50
C ASP A 230 9.31 -16.08 -0.53
N GLY A 231 10.47 -16.69 -0.78
CA GLY A 231 10.99 -17.82 -0.02
C GLY A 231 11.14 -19.06 -0.89
N THR A 232 11.05 -20.25 -0.29
CA THR A 232 11.32 -21.52 -0.99
C THR A 232 10.24 -21.96 -1.95
N SER A 233 9.01 -21.42 -1.82
CA SER A 233 7.85 -21.84 -2.60
C SER A 233 7.12 -20.64 -3.14
N PHE A 234 6.76 -20.66 -4.42
CA PHE A 234 5.98 -19.59 -5.04
C PHE A 234 4.56 -19.54 -4.45
N ALA A 235 4.17 -18.37 -3.95
CA ALA A 235 2.79 -18.05 -3.60
C ALA A 235 2.28 -16.93 -4.51
N PHE A 236 1.12 -17.15 -5.15
CA PHE A 236 0.45 -16.10 -5.92
C PHE A 236 -0.36 -15.18 -4.99
N ASP A 237 0.38 -14.41 -4.20
CA ASP A 237 -0.12 -13.32 -3.37
C ASP A 237 0.45 -11.98 -3.87
N TYR A 238 0.16 -10.90 -3.15
CA TYR A 238 0.59 -9.56 -3.52
C TYR A 238 1.92 -9.13 -2.86
N TYR A 239 2.72 -10.00 -2.26
CA TYR A 239 4.01 -9.59 -1.62
C TYR A 239 5.05 -9.09 -2.62
N ASN A 240 4.95 -9.51 -3.88
CA ASN A 240 5.69 -8.89 -4.97
C ASN A 240 5.41 -7.37 -5.04
N SER A 241 4.16 -6.97 -4.79
CA SER A 241 3.73 -5.56 -4.73
C SER A 241 3.94 -4.91 -3.37
N TYR A 242 3.53 -5.58 -2.29
CA TYR A 242 3.58 -5.02 -0.93
C TYR A 242 5.02 -4.68 -0.53
N VAL A 243 5.98 -5.55 -0.89
CA VAL A 243 7.34 -5.51 -0.35
C VAL A 243 8.38 -5.63 -1.45
N ILE A 244 8.40 -6.71 -2.22
CA ILE A 244 9.61 -7.12 -2.95
C ILE A 244 10.05 -6.06 -3.97
N HIS A 245 9.18 -5.65 -4.88
CA HIS A 245 9.53 -4.67 -5.90
C HIS A 245 9.83 -3.27 -5.33
N PRO A 246 9.00 -2.68 -4.45
CA PRO A 246 9.31 -1.39 -3.85
C PRO A 246 10.61 -1.38 -3.04
N TYR A 247 10.87 -2.45 -2.27
CA TYR A 247 12.09 -2.55 -1.46
C TYR A 247 13.33 -2.72 -2.33
N LEU A 248 13.28 -3.59 -3.35
CA LEU A 248 14.39 -3.76 -4.30
C LEU A 248 14.69 -2.47 -5.05
N ALA A 249 13.68 -1.71 -5.47
CA ALA A 249 13.88 -0.41 -6.13
C ALA A 249 14.53 0.62 -5.18
N ALA A 250 14.07 0.69 -3.92
CA ALA A 250 14.66 1.58 -2.93
C ALA A 250 16.10 1.17 -2.56
N LEU A 251 16.37 -0.12 -2.41
CA LEU A 251 17.72 -0.66 -2.18
C LEU A 251 18.64 -0.35 -3.36
N ALA A 252 18.20 -0.56 -4.59
CA ALA A 252 18.97 -0.26 -5.79
C ALA A 252 19.40 1.21 -5.84
N ASN A 253 18.49 2.13 -5.52
CA ASN A 253 18.79 3.56 -5.47
C ASN A 253 19.78 3.92 -4.35
N ILE A 254 19.56 3.43 -3.13
CA ILE A 254 20.36 3.81 -1.97
C ILE A 254 21.75 3.17 -2.01
N ILE A 255 21.80 1.86 -2.23
CA ILE A 255 23.05 1.09 -2.21
C ILE A 255 23.85 1.31 -3.50
N GLY A 256 23.18 1.50 -4.64
CA GLY A 256 23.85 1.85 -5.89
C GLY A 256 24.60 3.18 -5.82
N ALA A 257 24.12 4.13 -4.99
CA ALA A 257 24.85 5.37 -4.71
C ALA A 257 26.06 5.18 -3.78
N LYS A 258 26.21 4.03 -3.12
CA LYS A 258 27.32 3.70 -2.22
C LYS A 258 28.38 2.80 -2.86
N THR A 259 27.97 1.92 -3.76
CA THR A 259 28.86 0.96 -4.42
C THR A 259 28.33 0.54 -5.78
N ASN A 260 29.25 0.22 -6.69
CA ASN A 260 28.94 -0.31 -8.02
C ASN A 260 28.87 -1.86 -8.07
N SER A 261 29.10 -2.55 -6.95
CA SER A 261 29.16 -4.03 -6.90
C SER A 261 27.88 -4.72 -7.39
N TYR A 262 26.72 -4.05 -7.32
CA TYR A 262 25.41 -4.61 -7.68
C TYR A 262 24.85 -4.07 -8.99
N LYS A 263 25.62 -3.30 -9.76
CA LYS A 263 25.12 -2.56 -10.93
C LYS A 263 24.35 -3.45 -11.91
N GLU A 264 24.90 -4.60 -12.28
CA GLU A 264 24.25 -5.54 -13.21
C GLU A 264 22.97 -6.13 -12.64
N MET A 265 22.96 -6.47 -11.35
CA MET A 265 21.77 -6.96 -10.65
C MET A 265 20.67 -5.90 -10.60
N PHE A 266 21.03 -4.63 -10.35
CA PHE A 266 20.07 -3.53 -10.30
C PHE A 266 19.46 -3.22 -11.68
N GLU A 267 20.21 -3.38 -12.77
CA GLU A 267 19.64 -3.29 -14.12
C GLU A 267 18.64 -4.43 -14.41
N LYS A 268 18.91 -5.65 -13.93
CA LYS A 268 17.94 -6.76 -14.01
C LYS A 268 16.70 -6.46 -13.17
N ILE A 269 16.88 -6.04 -11.93
CA ILE A 269 15.78 -5.65 -11.02
C ILE A 269 14.92 -4.56 -11.65
N LYS A 270 15.52 -3.55 -12.28
CA LYS A 270 14.78 -2.49 -12.99
C LYS A 270 13.84 -3.06 -14.07
N LYS A 271 14.34 -3.94 -14.94
CA LYS A 271 13.52 -4.58 -15.98
C LYS A 271 12.39 -5.44 -15.38
N ARG A 272 12.68 -6.16 -14.29
CA ARG A 272 11.68 -6.96 -13.56
C ARG A 272 10.61 -6.06 -12.91
N ASN A 273 11.01 -4.90 -12.38
CA ASN A 273 10.14 -3.87 -11.80
C ASN A 273 9.17 -3.30 -12.85
N GLU A 274 9.70 -2.96 -14.03
CA GLU A 274 8.91 -2.50 -15.18
C GLU A 274 7.91 -3.56 -15.64
N ARG A 275 8.35 -4.83 -15.79
CA ARG A 275 7.46 -5.92 -16.20
C ARG A 275 6.32 -6.15 -15.21
N TYR A 276 6.63 -6.21 -13.92
CA TYR A 276 5.60 -6.42 -12.91
C TYR A 276 4.61 -5.26 -12.81
N ALA A 277 5.01 -4.02 -13.15
CA ALA A 277 4.08 -2.89 -13.21
C ALA A 277 2.99 -3.11 -14.29
N ILE A 278 3.36 -3.64 -15.46
CA ILE A 278 2.42 -3.97 -16.55
C ILE A 278 1.43 -5.04 -16.09
N ILE A 279 1.93 -6.12 -15.45
CA ILE A 279 1.08 -7.18 -14.92
C ILE A 279 0.11 -6.60 -13.89
N GLN A 280 0.62 -5.78 -12.98
CA GLN A 280 -0.18 -5.25 -11.89
C GLN A 280 -1.29 -4.32 -12.40
N GLU A 281 -1.00 -3.42 -13.34
CA GLU A 281 -2.05 -2.57 -13.93
C GLU A 281 -3.15 -3.42 -14.62
N ARG A 282 -2.77 -4.52 -15.29
CA ARG A 282 -3.70 -5.44 -15.94
C ARG A 282 -4.55 -6.26 -14.97
N LEU A 283 -4.16 -6.37 -13.69
CA LEU A 283 -4.98 -7.01 -12.65
C LEU A 283 -6.13 -6.12 -12.16
N VAL A 284 -6.14 -4.83 -12.49
CA VAL A 284 -7.22 -3.91 -12.11
C VAL A 284 -8.40 -4.11 -13.07
N ASN A 285 -9.49 -4.68 -12.58
CA ASN A 285 -10.74 -4.80 -13.34
C ASN A 285 -11.33 -3.44 -13.69
N ALA A 286 -12.27 -3.40 -14.64
CA ALA A 286 -12.87 -2.17 -15.15
C ALA A 286 -13.59 -1.30 -14.09
N ASP A 287 -13.92 -1.87 -12.94
CA ASP A 287 -14.57 -1.19 -11.80
C ASP A 287 -13.64 -0.95 -10.59
N GLY A 288 -12.35 -1.25 -10.72
CA GLY A 288 -11.36 -1.12 -9.65
C GLY A 288 -11.28 -2.31 -8.69
N THR A 289 -12.07 -3.37 -8.89
CA THR A 289 -11.81 -4.66 -8.22
C THR A 289 -10.57 -5.33 -8.79
N TYR A 290 -10.08 -6.36 -8.10
CA TYR A 290 -8.94 -7.17 -8.52
C TYR A 290 -9.04 -8.56 -7.85
N PRO A 291 -8.32 -9.58 -8.35
CA PRO A 291 -8.39 -10.93 -7.78
C PRO A 291 -8.07 -10.95 -6.28
N ALA A 292 -9.01 -11.44 -5.47
CA ALA A 292 -8.86 -11.55 -4.02
C ALA A 292 -8.09 -12.83 -3.63
N THR A 293 -6.84 -12.93 -4.06
CA THR A 293 -6.01 -14.14 -3.89
C THR A 293 -4.84 -13.93 -2.93
N GLY A 294 -4.46 -15.01 -2.25
CA GLY A 294 -3.27 -15.06 -1.42
C GLY A 294 -3.46 -14.45 -0.02
N ARG A 295 -2.40 -14.56 0.78
CA ARG A 295 -2.36 -14.02 2.15
C ARG A 295 -2.36 -12.49 2.14
N SER A 296 -2.77 -11.91 3.26
CA SER A 296 -2.74 -10.46 3.52
C SER A 296 -3.59 -9.62 2.56
N ILE A 297 -4.61 -10.20 1.95
CA ILE A 297 -5.52 -9.46 1.07
C ILE A 297 -6.25 -8.30 1.79
N ILE A 298 -6.31 -8.33 3.12
CA ILE A 298 -6.83 -7.25 3.99
C ILE A 298 -6.03 -5.94 3.90
N TYR A 299 -4.92 -5.92 3.16
CA TYR A 299 -4.10 -4.75 2.90
C TYR A 299 -4.67 -3.83 1.81
N ARG A 300 -5.82 -4.22 1.23
CA ARG A 300 -6.64 -3.37 0.37
C ARG A 300 -5.79 -2.80 -0.78
N GLY A 301 -5.90 -1.49 -1.05
CA GLY A 301 -5.18 -0.82 -2.12
C GLY A 301 -3.66 -1.02 -2.14
N ALA A 302 -3.02 -1.43 -1.03
CA ALA A 302 -1.60 -1.75 -1.06
C ALA A 302 -1.26 -2.94 -1.97
N ALA A 303 -2.23 -3.73 -2.42
CA ALA A 303 -2.03 -4.71 -3.49
C ALA A 303 -1.41 -4.05 -4.74
N PHE A 304 -1.57 -2.72 -4.85
CA PHE A 304 -1.01 -1.87 -5.90
C PHE A 304 0.10 -0.92 -5.41
N HIS A 305 0.77 -1.23 -4.30
CA HIS A 305 1.90 -0.46 -3.77
C HIS A 305 3.00 -0.32 -4.83
N HIS A 306 3.39 -1.40 -5.52
CA HIS A 306 4.42 -1.30 -6.57
C HIS A 306 4.01 -0.38 -7.73
N LEU A 307 2.78 -0.49 -8.25
CA LEU A 307 2.31 0.39 -9.31
C LEU A 307 2.26 1.87 -8.87
N ALA A 308 1.89 2.13 -7.62
CA ALA A 308 1.95 3.45 -7.00
C ALA A 308 3.39 3.96 -6.84
N ASP A 309 4.31 3.11 -6.38
CA ASP A 309 5.72 3.41 -6.17
C ASP A 309 6.46 3.74 -7.48
N ILE A 310 6.28 2.91 -8.52
CA ILE A 310 6.94 3.11 -9.82
C ILE A 310 6.40 4.36 -10.55
N ALA A 311 5.12 4.67 -10.38
CA ALA A 311 4.52 5.91 -10.89
C ALA A 311 5.10 7.14 -10.16
N TRP A 312 5.18 7.10 -8.83
CA TRP A 312 5.80 8.18 -8.04
C TRP A 312 7.28 8.40 -8.41
N ARG A 313 8.04 7.33 -8.61
CA ARG A 313 9.44 7.41 -9.06
C ARG A 313 9.62 7.82 -10.53
N LYS A 314 8.53 8.03 -11.26
CA LYS A 314 8.52 8.36 -12.70
C LYS A 314 9.27 7.33 -13.55
N ALA A 315 9.12 6.06 -13.20
CA ALA A 315 9.82 4.94 -13.81
C ALA A 315 8.88 3.97 -14.55
N LEU A 316 7.66 4.43 -14.90
CA LEU A 316 6.71 3.61 -15.64
C LEU A 316 7.29 3.18 -16.99
N PRO A 317 7.08 1.90 -17.40
CA PRO A 317 7.45 1.46 -18.73
C PRO A 317 6.56 2.12 -19.79
N LYS A 318 7.04 2.19 -21.03
CA LYS A 318 6.37 2.90 -22.14
C LYS A 318 4.92 2.44 -22.42
N GLN A 319 4.56 1.21 -22.02
CA GLN A 319 3.24 0.63 -22.18
C GLN A 319 2.20 1.25 -21.23
N LEU A 320 2.64 1.91 -20.16
CA LEU A 320 1.78 2.50 -19.14
C LEU A 320 1.94 4.02 -19.15
N SER A 321 0.89 4.73 -19.53
CA SER A 321 0.87 6.19 -19.36
C SER A 321 0.61 6.55 -17.89
N PRO A 322 1.18 7.66 -17.38
CA PRO A 322 0.89 8.12 -16.02
C PRO A 322 -0.60 8.35 -15.75
N ALA A 323 -1.34 8.88 -16.73
CA ALA A 323 -2.77 9.16 -16.58
C ALA A 323 -3.62 7.87 -16.51
N GLN A 324 -3.28 6.87 -17.32
CA GLN A 324 -3.89 5.53 -17.27
C GLN A 324 -3.71 4.92 -15.88
N VAL A 325 -2.49 4.98 -15.33
CA VAL A 325 -2.18 4.45 -14.01
C VAL A 325 -2.91 5.23 -12.91
N ARG A 326 -3.00 6.57 -13.00
CA ARG A 326 -3.82 7.39 -12.10
C ARG A 326 -5.27 6.89 -12.07
N CYS A 327 -5.88 6.69 -13.24
CA CYS A 327 -7.28 6.27 -13.33
C CYS A 327 -7.50 4.87 -12.75
N ALA A 328 -6.60 3.91 -13.03
CA ALA A 328 -6.65 2.57 -12.45
C ALA A 328 -6.52 2.58 -10.92
N LEU A 329 -5.50 3.26 -10.38
CA LEU A 329 -5.31 3.38 -8.93
C LEU A 329 -6.46 4.13 -8.25
N THR A 330 -7.02 5.14 -8.91
CA THR A 330 -8.21 5.87 -8.40
C THR A 330 -9.41 4.93 -8.27
N ALA A 331 -9.63 4.05 -9.24
CA ALA A 331 -10.70 3.06 -9.17
C ALA A 331 -10.46 2.06 -8.01
N VAL A 332 -9.22 1.61 -7.81
CA VAL A 332 -8.85 0.73 -6.68
C VAL A 332 -9.07 1.44 -5.33
N ILE A 333 -8.62 2.69 -5.17
CA ILE A 333 -8.81 3.47 -3.94
C ILE A 333 -10.30 3.61 -3.64
N ARG A 334 -11.11 3.96 -4.65
CA ARG A 334 -12.55 4.05 -4.50
C ARG A 334 -13.15 2.72 -4.08
N LYS A 335 -12.90 1.65 -4.83
CA LYS A 335 -13.45 0.32 -4.58
C LYS A 335 -13.10 -0.20 -3.19
N THR A 336 -11.86 -0.04 -2.76
CA THR A 336 -11.38 -0.61 -1.49
C THR A 336 -11.78 0.21 -0.26
N LEU A 337 -12.25 1.45 -0.43
CA LEU A 337 -12.62 2.35 0.68
C LEU A 337 -14.11 2.76 0.70
N GLU A 338 -14.88 2.46 -0.35
CA GLU A 338 -16.28 2.90 -0.47
C GLU A 338 -17.26 2.14 0.44
N SER A 339 -16.94 0.92 0.87
CA SER A 339 -17.81 0.15 1.76
C SER A 339 -18.02 0.91 3.09
N PRO A 340 -19.28 1.07 3.57
CA PRO A 340 -19.58 1.76 4.83
C PRO A 340 -18.89 1.12 6.05
N SER A 341 -18.57 -0.16 6.00
CA SER A 341 -17.89 -0.90 7.09
C SER A 341 -16.37 -0.89 6.98
N THR A 342 -15.78 -0.17 6.02
CA THR A 342 -14.31 -0.05 5.91
C THR A 342 -13.70 0.64 7.13
N TYR A 343 -14.46 1.55 7.73
CA TYR A 343 -14.05 2.27 8.93
C TYR A 343 -15.05 2.01 10.05
N LYS A 344 -14.55 1.69 11.24
CA LYS A 344 -15.32 1.60 12.48
C LYS A 344 -14.74 2.59 13.48
N ASN A 345 -15.54 3.56 13.91
CA ASN A 345 -15.10 4.66 14.79
C ASN A 345 -13.84 5.40 14.27
N GLY A 346 -13.76 5.57 12.94
CA GLY A 346 -12.62 6.21 12.27
C GLY A 346 -11.41 5.29 12.00
N TRP A 347 -11.39 4.05 12.48
CA TRP A 347 -10.28 3.11 12.28
C TRP A 347 -10.57 2.10 11.18
N LEU A 348 -9.57 1.74 10.38
CA LEU A 348 -9.70 0.68 9.38
C LEU A 348 -10.09 -0.66 10.02
N THR A 349 -11.03 -1.36 9.40
CA THR A 349 -11.42 -2.74 9.76
C THR A 349 -10.53 -3.77 9.05
N ILE A 350 -10.49 -4.99 9.60
CA ILE A 350 -9.84 -6.14 8.97
C ILE A 350 -10.74 -6.63 7.83
N GLY A 351 -10.30 -6.46 6.58
CA GLY A 351 -11.05 -6.88 5.40
C GLY A 351 -10.52 -6.25 4.11
N LEU A 352 -11.02 -6.72 2.96
CA LEU A 352 -10.68 -6.18 1.65
C LEU A 352 -11.69 -5.11 1.20
N TYR A 353 -12.99 -5.42 1.31
CA TYR A 353 -14.12 -4.55 1.01
C TYR A 353 -15.02 -4.45 2.25
N GLY A 354 -14.81 -3.42 3.07
CA GLY A 354 -15.45 -3.33 4.38
C GLY A 354 -14.82 -4.23 5.46
N ASP A 355 -15.61 -4.55 6.49
CA ASP A 355 -15.28 -5.46 7.60
C ASP A 355 -15.52 -6.92 7.20
N GLN A 356 -14.44 -7.69 7.08
CA GLN A 356 -14.43 -9.07 6.61
C GLN A 356 -13.39 -9.88 7.43
N PRO A 357 -13.66 -10.16 8.72
CA PRO A 357 -12.66 -10.63 9.67
C PRO A 357 -11.99 -11.95 9.30
N ASP A 358 -12.69 -12.86 8.61
CA ASP A 358 -12.16 -14.16 8.19
C ASP A 358 -11.03 -14.07 7.16
N LEU A 359 -10.86 -12.93 6.49
CA LEU A 359 -9.76 -12.69 5.55
C LEU A 359 -8.43 -12.38 6.26
N GLY A 360 -8.44 -12.15 7.57
CA GLY A 360 -7.24 -11.77 8.32
C GLY A 360 -6.31 -12.96 8.56
N ASP A 361 -5.03 -12.81 8.27
CA ASP A 361 -4.01 -13.81 8.64
C ASP A 361 -3.80 -13.86 10.17
N PHE A 362 -3.25 -14.96 10.67
CA PHE A 362 -2.97 -15.18 12.09
C PHE A 362 -2.08 -14.10 12.75
N TYR A 363 -1.32 -13.36 11.95
CA TYR A 363 -0.45 -12.29 12.43
C TYR A 363 -1.09 -10.89 12.40
N ASN A 364 -2.31 -10.74 11.89
CA ASN A 364 -2.91 -9.42 11.72
C ASN A 364 -3.47 -8.84 13.03
N ASN A 365 -3.25 -7.54 13.20
CA ASN A 365 -3.77 -6.70 14.27
C ASN A 365 -4.32 -5.38 13.70
N GLN A 366 -4.74 -4.46 14.57
CA GLN A 366 -5.34 -3.18 14.18
C GLN A 366 -4.39 -2.29 13.34
N GLY A 367 -3.08 -2.44 13.51
CA GLY A 367 -2.08 -1.74 12.71
C GLY A 367 -1.93 -2.32 11.31
N SER A 368 -2.26 -3.60 11.12
CA SER A 368 -1.96 -4.30 9.87
C SER A 368 -2.64 -3.70 8.62
N PRO A 369 -3.95 -3.37 8.63
CA PRO A 369 -4.61 -2.80 7.45
C PRO A 369 -3.98 -1.50 6.92
N TYR A 370 -3.23 -0.76 7.73
CA TYR A 370 -2.68 0.56 7.37
C TYR A 370 -1.57 0.53 6.34
N ILE A 371 -1.03 -0.64 6.01
CA ILE A 371 -0.13 -0.78 4.85
C ILE A 371 -0.83 -0.30 3.57
N ALA A 372 -2.18 -0.35 3.53
CA ALA A 372 -3.04 0.24 2.49
C ALA A 372 -2.65 1.68 2.11
N SER A 373 -2.10 2.45 3.05
CA SER A 373 -1.63 3.83 2.81
C SER A 373 -0.55 3.93 1.73
N ASN A 374 0.19 2.85 1.44
CA ASN A 374 1.19 2.83 0.38
C ASN A 374 0.61 2.96 -1.04
N ILE A 375 -0.71 2.91 -1.23
CA ILE A 375 -1.31 3.28 -2.52
C ILE A 375 -1.20 4.79 -2.80
N PHE A 376 -0.98 5.62 -1.77
CA PHE A 376 -0.97 7.08 -1.87
C PHE A 376 0.37 7.69 -2.27
N LEU A 377 1.42 6.90 -2.54
CA LEU A 377 2.76 7.42 -2.90
C LEU A 377 2.73 8.46 -4.04
N PRO A 378 1.90 8.35 -5.10
CA PRO A 378 1.78 9.37 -6.15
C PRO A 378 1.34 10.76 -5.67
N LEU A 379 0.79 10.92 -4.45
CA LEU A 379 0.57 12.24 -3.87
C LEU A 379 1.89 13.02 -3.67
N GLY A 380 3.02 12.31 -3.63
CA GLY A 380 4.37 12.88 -3.69
C GLY A 380 4.80 13.42 -5.07
N LEU A 381 3.92 13.39 -6.07
CA LEU A 381 4.12 14.11 -7.35
C LEU A 381 3.46 15.50 -7.29
N PRO A 382 4.06 16.56 -7.88
CA PRO A 382 3.45 17.88 -7.96
C PRO A 382 2.19 17.86 -8.84
N ALA A 383 1.25 18.78 -8.60
CA ALA A 383 -0.01 18.84 -9.35
C ALA A 383 0.16 19.04 -10.88
N SER A 384 1.30 19.58 -11.31
CA SER A 384 1.66 19.76 -12.72
C SER A 384 2.25 18.50 -13.37
N ASP A 385 2.52 17.44 -12.60
CA ASP A 385 3.05 16.19 -13.15
C ASP A 385 2.04 15.56 -14.11
N PRO A 386 2.46 14.93 -15.24
CA PRO A 386 1.56 14.26 -16.17
C PRO A 386 0.64 13.24 -15.50
N PHE A 387 1.06 12.61 -14.40
CA PHE A 387 0.20 11.74 -13.61
C PHE A 387 -1.07 12.45 -13.15
N TRP A 388 -1.02 13.74 -12.78
CA TRP A 388 -2.15 14.54 -12.31
C TRP A 388 -2.74 15.46 -13.38
N ALA A 389 -1.91 16.07 -14.22
CA ALA A 389 -2.30 17.12 -15.15
C ALA A 389 -2.92 16.59 -16.46
N ASN A 390 -2.52 15.41 -16.92
CA ASN A 390 -3.05 14.87 -18.18
C ASN A 390 -4.52 14.46 -18.03
N PRO A 391 -5.32 14.54 -19.12
CA PRO A 391 -6.69 14.06 -19.14
C PRO A 391 -6.81 12.61 -18.68
N ALA A 392 -7.99 12.21 -18.19
CA ALA A 392 -8.24 10.82 -17.82
C ALA A 392 -8.10 9.88 -19.02
N GLU A 393 -7.47 8.73 -18.79
CA GLU A 393 -7.28 7.69 -19.79
C GLU A 393 -7.84 6.35 -19.29
N LYS A 394 -8.42 5.56 -20.20
CA LYS A 394 -8.86 4.21 -19.89
C LYS A 394 -7.64 3.33 -19.60
N TRP A 395 -7.76 2.50 -18.57
CA TRP A 395 -6.76 1.47 -18.27
C TRP A 395 -7.08 0.15 -18.97
N SER A 396 -6.15 -0.80 -18.92
CA SER A 396 -6.16 -1.99 -19.78
C SER A 396 -7.51 -2.72 -19.77
N ALA A 397 -8.06 -3.00 -18.59
CA ALA A 397 -9.35 -3.67 -18.48
C ALA A 397 -10.49 -2.86 -19.11
N GLN A 398 -10.54 -1.54 -18.93
CA GLN A 398 -11.58 -0.72 -19.55
C GLN A 398 -11.46 -0.70 -21.09
N LYS A 399 -10.24 -0.63 -21.63
CA LYS A 399 -10.01 -0.69 -23.08
C LYS A 399 -10.51 -2.03 -23.63
N ILE A 400 -10.00 -3.14 -23.08
CA ILE A 400 -10.32 -4.51 -23.49
C ILE A 400 -11.82 -4.80 -23.39
N TRP A 401 -12.43 -4.56 -22.22
CA TRP A 401 -13.84 -4.90 -21.98
C TRP A 401 -14.84 -3.93 -22.64
N SER A 402 -14.35 -2.84 -23.25
CA SER A 402 -15.16 -1.99 -24.14
C SER A 402 -15.00 -2.33 -25.62
N GLY A 403 -14.21 -3.36 -25.97
CA GLY A 403 -13.99 -3.82 -27.34
C GLY A 403 -13.00 -2.98 -28.14
N GLU A 404 -12.20 -2.14 -27.48
CA GLU A 404 -11.12 -1.40 -28.16
C GLU A 404 -9.99 -2.34 -28.59
N ASN A 405 -9.34 -2.02 -29.70
CA ASN A 405 -8.12 -2.72 -30.10
C ASN A 405 -7.03 -2.54 -29.04
N PHE A 406 -6.39 -3.63 -28.62
CA PHE A 406 -5.43 -3.62 -27.52
C PHE A 406 -4.26 -4.57 -27.81
N GLU A 407 -3.04 -4.14 -27.49
CA GLU A 407 -1.84 -4.92 -27.78
C GLU A 407 -1.78 -6.24 -26.98
N ASN A 408 -1.34 -7.30 -27.67
CA ASN A 408 -1.11 -8.58 -27.03
C ASN A 408 -0.02 -8.48 -25.94
N ASP A 409 -0.14 -9.27 -24.89
CA ASP A 409 0.88 -9.40 -23.85
C ASP A 409 1.62 -10.73 -23.95
N HIS A 410 2.94 -10.68 -23.80
CA HIS A 410 3.79 -11.85 -23.84
C HIS A 410 4.70 -11.85 -22.61
N SER A 411 5.13 -13.04 -22.21
CA SER A 411 6.09 -13.19 -21.12
C SER A 411 7.42 -12.52 -21.48
N ALA A 412 8.07 -11.94 -20.47
CA ALA A 412 9.39 -11.35 -20.57
C ALA A 412 10.45 -12.32 -20.05
N SER A 413 11.43 -12.67 -20.90
CA SER A 413 12.62 -13.42 -20.50
C SER A 413 13.61 -12.49 -19.80
N LEU A 414 13.55 -12.45 -18.47
CA LEU A 414 14.35 -11.56 -17.61
C LEU A 414 15.14 -12.32 -16.53
N LYS A 415 15.46 -13.60 -16.79
CA LYS A 415 16.32 -14.38 -15.91
C LYS A 415 17.73 -13.83 -15.93
#